data_AF-A0A8C2ISZ8-F1
#
_entry.id   AF-A0A8C2ISZ8-F1
#
_cell.length_a   1.000
_cell.length_b   1.000
_cell.length_c   1.000
_cell.angle_alpha   90.00
_cell.angle_beta   90.00
_cell.angle_gamma   90.00
#
_symmetry.space_group_name_H-M   'P 1'
#
loop_
_entity.id
_entity.type
_entity.pdbx_description
1 polymer ?
#
loop_
_entity_poly.entity_id
_entity_poly.type
_entity_poly.pdbx_seq_one_letter_code
_entity_poly.pdbx_strand_id
1 'polypeptide(L)'
;LPLTYDDMHQSVCARDRGSLSPRIHRKPKRRQCQKQFCVAIVPENVSKPLYDDLIHEQECLRKEGREQRRDFFLTTQKPFRFHKREEKKRERLKEEMASANKSEKTESVCVRKPIPKAVSEPRLSEQLKEQEQQRKIGIHLRAQETLKASSAPIQRQEPSAYRQTRSAQKSKSKMLGYLDQKLSFRPKTNTAVPDFDKLYQAFQQKAMEAAERRDVTHCKPFQLCTFTLRPRHRSPEDPQESRKPTDYKMNLKRSSSFGGLTSLSMDTLPTYITDAARKRSMAVRRSLELKDLKEQENAKWMKQHRIKSQAMSRAVAMRAQAMDPHKEVYQEKLKHSCECRQADLERMKDYQRELKEIKTRVTARPHLSEQVSQKNAKNNVECRYRNTLEQAGLDENFVRSKGETYLAIHVDNDCAERGSLQH
;
A
#
# COMPACT_ATOMS: atom_id res chain seq x y z
N LEU A 1 -11.75 37.69 -47.59
CA LEU A 1 -11.54 38.86 -46.71
C LEU A 1 -10.05 39.17 -46.70
N PRO A 2 -9.67 40.43 -46.94
CA PRO A 2 -8.50 40.79 -47.73
C PRO A 2 -7.39 41.47 -46.91
N LEU A 3 -6.27 41.65 -47.60
CA LEU A 3 -5.15 42.52 -47.28
C LEU A 3 -5.57 44.00 -47.28
N THR A 4 -4.92 44.81 -46.45
CA THR A 4 -4.89 46.29 -46.52
C THR A 4 -3.46 46.75 -46.23
N TYR A 5 -2.78 47.45 -47.15
CA TYR A 5 -2.87 48.88 -47.53
C TYR A 5 -2.18 49.83 -46.52
N ASP A 6 -1.00 50.28 -46.97
CA ASP A 6 -0.47 51.64 -47.01
C ASP A 6 -0.31 52.54 -45.77
N ASP A 7 0.86 53.19 -45.83
CA ASP A 7 1.14 54.58 -45.55
C ASP A 7 1.07 55.11 -44.12
N MET A 8 2.22 55.64 -43.69
CA MET A 8 2.35 57.06 -43.36
C MET A 8 3.83 57.47 -43.48
N HIS A 9 4.17 57.95 -44.68
CA HIS A 9 5.26 58.88 -44.93
C HIS A 9 5.08 60.18 -44.14
N GLN A 10 6.17 60.72 -43.58
CA GLN A 10 6.66 62.11 -43.75
C GLN A 10 7.65 62.44 -42.61
N SER A 11 8.94 62.60 -42.87
CA SER A 11 9.59 63.75 -43.55
C SER A 11 9.47 65.05 -42.77
N VAL A 12 10.55 65.43 -42.07
CA VAL A 12 10.94 66.83 -41.90
C VAL A 12 12.45 66.95 -42.12
N CYS A 13 12.81 67.33 -43.36
CA CYS A 13 13.75 68.39 -43.77
C CYS A 13 14.47 69.17 -42.64
N ALA A 14 15.67 69.73 -42.75
CA ALA A 14 16.67 69.90 -43.80
C ALA A 14 17.79 70.82 -43.23
N ARG A 15 18.96 70.83 -43.88
CA ARG A 15 19.96 71.95 -43.97
C ARG A 15 20.71 72.32 -42.66
N ASP A 16 21.92 72.85 -42.65
CA ASP A 16 22.91 73.26 -43.65
C ASP A 16 24.27 73.41 -42.93
N ARG A 17 25.36 73.21 -43.68
CA ARG A 17 26.70 73.86 -43.68
C ARG A 17 27.38 74.31 -42.36
N GLY A 18 28.70 74.04 -42.31
CA GLY A 18 29.64 74.90 -41.57
C GLY A 18 31.01 74.28 -41.30
N SER A 19 32.00 74.65 -42.11
CA SER A 19 33.43 74.36 -41.97
C SER A 19 34.05 74.90 -40.67
N LEU A 20 35.11 74.24 -40.16
CA LEU A 20 36.42 74.81 -39.75
C LEU A 20 37.23 73.76 -38.94
N SER A 21 38.44 73.45 -39.41
CA SER A 21 39.54 72.83 -38.60
C SER A 21 40.37 73.98 -37.96
N PRO A 22 41.32 73.80 -36.99
CA PRO A 22 42.10 72.58 -36.68
C PRO A 22 42.52 72.33 -35.18
N ARG A 23 43.03 71.10 -34.93
CA ARG A 23 44.04 70.62 -33.93
C ARG A 23 43.84 71.05 -32.43
N ILE A 24 43.95 70.18 -31.42
CA ILE A 24 45.18 69.52 -30.91
C ILE A 24 44.76 68.46 -29.86
N HIS A 25 45.47 67.32 -29.90
CA HIS A 25 45.65 66.26 -28.90
C HIS A 25 44.53 65.90 -27.91
N ARG A 26 43.95 64.70 -28.11
CA ARG A 26 43.87 63.64 -27.08
C ARG A 26 43.29 62.35 -27.69
N LYS A 27 44.16 61.46 -28.18
CA LYS A 27 43.92 60.01 -28.12
C LYS A 27 44.89 59.50 -27.06
N PRO A 28 44.40 58.85 -25.99
CA PRO A 28 44.03 57.45 -26.14
C PRO A 28 42.74 57.12 -25.36
N LYS A 29 41.57 57.24 -26.01
CA LYS A 29 40.31 56.70 -25.47
C LYS A 29 39.57 55.76 -26.43
N ARG A 30 40.18 55.39 -27.57
CA ARG A 30 39.54 54.50 -28.56
C ARG A 30 39.79 52.99 -28.34
N ARG A 31 40.61 52.58 -27.37
CA ARG A 31 40.84 51.16 -27.07
C ARG A 31 39.96 50.56 -25.95
N GLN A 32 39.26 51.38 -25.15
CA GLN A 32 38.33 50.88 -24.13
C GLN A 32 36.91 50.61 -24.65
N CYS A 33 36.48 51.25 -25.76
CA CYS A 33 35.12 51.11 -26.31
C CYS A 33 34.92 49.97 -27.32
N GLN A 34 35.93 49.11 -27.57
CA GLN A 34 35.75 47.89 -28.38
C GLN A 34 35.41 46.65 -27.55
N LYS A 35 35.25 46.78 -26.23
CA LYS A 35 34.62 45.72 -25.43
C LYS A 35 33.11 45.91 -25.54
N GLN A 36 32.51 45.30 -26.56
CA GLN A 36 31.07 45.12 -26.58
C GLN A 36 30.68 44.40 -25.29
N PHE A 37 29.70 44.96 -24.58
CA PHE A 37 29.27 44.46 -23.28
C PHE A 37 28.52 43.15 -23.50
N CYS A 38 29.26 42.04 -23.51
CA CYS A 38 28.66 40.71 -23.54
C CYS A 38 28.25 40.36 -22.11
N VAL A 39 26.94 40.23 -21.88
CA VAL A 39 26.44 39.63 -20.65
C VAL A 39 27.00 38.21 -20.58
N ALA A 40 27.68 37.88 -19.49
CA ALA A 40 28.14 36.50 -19.28
C ALA A 40 26.93 35.57 -19.35
N ILE A 41 27.02 34.52 -20.17
CA ILE A 41 25.93 33.55 -20.35
C ILE A 41 25.54 33.06 -18.96
N VAL A 42 24.24 33.13 -18.67
CA VAL A 42 23.70 32.74 -17.37
C VAL A 42 24.22 31.33 -17.05
N PRO A 43 24.92 31.15 -15.91
CA PRO A 43 25.48 29.88 -15.50
C PRO A 43 24.45 28.74 -15.60
N GLU A 44 24.88 27.58 -16.07
CA GLU A 44 24.00 26.45 -16.42
C GLU A 44 23.16 25.93 -15.24
N ASN A 45 23.62 26.19 -14.01
CA ASN A 45 22.91 25.91 -12.76
C ASN A 45 21.72 26.85 -12.50
N VAL A 46 21.61 27.97 -13.22
CA VAL A 46 20.48 28.90 -13.15
C VAL A 46 19.50 28.66 -14.32
N SER A 47 19.97 28.09 -15.45
CA SER A 47 19.12 27.74 -16.60
C SER A 47 18.48 26.35 -16.51
N LYS A 48 19.06 25.42 -15.73
CA LYS A 48 18.42 24.14 -15.42
C LYS A 48 17.34 24.36 -14.35
N PRO A 49 16.11 23.85 -14.52
CA PRO A 49 15.09 23.94 -13.49
C PRO A 49 15.44 22.97 -12.34
N LEU A 50 16.45 23.33 -11.53
CA LEU A 50 16.90 22.56 -10.36
C LEU A 50 15.75 22.21 -9.41
N TYR A 51 14.70 23.03 -9.41
CA TYR A 51 13.50 22.80 -8.64
C TYR A 51 12.75 21.54 -9.09
N ASP A 52 12.65 21.28 -10.40
CA ASP A 52 11.93 20.12 -10.92
C ASP A 52 12.69 18.82 -10.65
N ASP A 53 14.02 18.85 -10.75
CA ASP A 53 14.89 17.73 -10.40
C ASP A 53 14.81 17.43 -8.89
N LEU A 54 14.83 18.47 -8.05
CA LEU A 54 14.73 18.34 -6.60
C LEU A 54 13.35 17.84 -6.17
N ILE A 55 12.28 18.27 -6.85
CA ILE A 55 10.94 17.71 -6.67
C ILE A 55 10.92 16.24 -7.08
N HIS A 56 11.51 15.89 -8.21
CA HIS A 56 11.53 14.52 -8.73
C HIS A 56 12.27 13.58 -7.76
N GLU A 57 13.44 13.99 -7.24
CA GLU A 57 14.18 13.25 -6.22
C GLU A 57 13.37 13.07 -4.93
N GLN A 58 12.74 14.14 -4.43
CA GLN A 58 11.88 14.06 -3.24
C GLN A 58 10.66 13.15 -3.48
N GLU A 59 10.10 13.12 -4.68
CA GLU A 59 9.04 12.19 -5.05
C GLU A 59 9.51 10.74 -5.11
N CYS A 60 10.72 10.49 -5.63
CA CYS A 60 11.36 9.18 -5.61
C CYS A 60 11.55 8.69 -4.17
N LEU A 61 12.11 9.52 -3.28
CA LEU A 61 12.27 9.20 -1.86
C LEU A 61 10.92 8.93 -1.16
N ARG A 62 9.88 9.70 -1.50
CA ARG A 62 8.50 9.45 -1.00
C ARG A 62 7.91 8.14 -1.51
N LYS A 63 8.26 7.70 -2.74
CA LYS A 63 7.82 6.42 -3.31
C LYS A 63 8.56 5.26 -2.65
N GLU A 64 9.88 5.35 -2.53
CA GLU A 64 10.70 4.34 -1.85
C GLU A 64 10.29 4.17 -0.39
N GLY A 65 10.07 5.27 0.35
CA GLY A 65 9.58 5.20 1.72
C GLY A 65 8.16 4.61 1.84
N ARG A 66 7.34 4.65 0.78
CA ARG A 66 6.05 3.96 0.73
C ARG A 66 6.22 2.47 0.43
N GLU A 67 7.13 2.11 -0.47
CA GLU A 67 7.47 0.71 -0.79
C GLU A 67 8.12 0.01 0.39
N GLN A 68 9.13 0.60 1.02
CA GLN A 68 9.77 0.03 2.22
C GLN A 68 8.77 -0.22 3.35
N ARG A 69 7.79 0.68 3.54
CA ARG A 69 6.70 0.46 4.51
C ARG A 69 5.78 -0.67 4.07
N ARG A 70 5.41 -0.74 2.79
CA ARG A 70 4.61 -1.86 2.25
C ARG A 70 5.32 -3.20 2.42
N ASP A 71 6.59 -3.26 2.05
CA ASP A 71 7.42 -4.45 2.16
C ASP A 71 7.60 -4.85 3.62
N PHE A 72 7.86 -3.89 4.51
CA PHE A 72 7.90 -4.13 5.94
C PHE A 72 6.57 -4.70 6.48
N PHE A 73 5.42 -4.20 6.01
CA PHE A 73 4.13 -4.76 6.37
C PHE A 73 3.95 -6.18 5.83
N LEU A 74 4.35 -6.45 4.59
CA LEU A 74 4.29 -7.78 3.97
C LEU A 74 5.22 -8.79 4.65
N THR A 75 6.42 -8.36 5.08
CA THR A 75 7.37 -9.22 5.81
C THR A 75 6.93 -9.47 7.24
N THR A 76 6.28 -8.48 7.87
CA THR A 76 5.72 -8.59 9.23
C THR A 76 4.43 -9.41 9.25
N GLN A 77 3.74 -9.50 8.12
CA GLN A 77 2.61 -10.40 7.93
C GLN A 77 3.11 -11.85 7.99
N LYS A 78 3.15 -12.44 9.19
CA LYS A 78 3.34 -13.89 9.37
C LYS A 78 2.24 -14.57 8.54
N PRO A 79 2.57 -15.31 7.46
CA PRO A 79 1.54 -15.94 6.65
C PRO A 79 0.85 -16.97 7.53
N PHE A 80 -0.39 -16.67 7.90
CA PHE A 80 -1.22 -17.66 8.57
C PHE A 80 -1.20 -18.89 7.67
N ARG A 81 -0.92 -20.09 8.23
CA ARG A 81 -0.98 -21.38 7.50
C ARG A 81 -2.36 -21.64 6.86
N PHE A 82 -3.30 -20.72 7.04
CA PHE A 82 -4.60 -20.62 6.40
C PHE A 82 -4.53 -20.17 4.94
N HIS A 83 -3.66 -19.24 4.52
CA HIS A 83 -3.67 -18.77 3.12
C HIS A 83 -3.23 -19.87 2.14
N LYS A 84 -2.16 -20.59 2.45
CA LYS A 84 -1.75 -21.78 1.68
C LYS A 84 -2.78 -22.93 1.76
N ARG A 85 -3.52 -23.05 2.87
CA ARG A 85 -4.59 -24.04 3.04
C ARG A 85 -5.85 -23.66 2.25
N GLU A 86 -6.22 -22.38 2.23
CA GLU A 86 -7.32 -21.81 1.46
C GLU A 86 -7.04 -21.85 -0.03
N GLU A 87 -5.85 -21.47 -0.48
CA GLU A 87 -5.43 -21.60 -1.89
C GLU A 87 -5.48 -23.06 -2.32
N LYS A 88 -4.90 -23.99 -1.55
CA LYS A 88 -5.00 -25.43 -1.83
C LYS A 88 -6.45 -25.96 -1.79
N LYS A 89 -7.30 -25.43 -0.91
CA LYS A 89 -8.73 -25.77 -0.86
C LYS A 89 -9.47 -25.19 -2.07
N ARG A 90 -9.10 -24.01 -2.54
CA ARG A 90 -9.68 -23.32 -3.70
C ARG A 90 -9.21 -23.94 -5.01
N GLU A 91 -7.98 -24.41 -5.08
CA GLU A 91 -7.45 -25.26 -6.17
C GLU A 91 -8.18 -26.60 -6.20
N ARG A 92 -8.32 -27.30 -5.06
CA ARG A 92 -9.13 -28.53 -4.98
C ARG A 92 -10.56 -28.33 -5.45
N LEU A 93 -11.21 -27.23 -5.02
CA LEU A 93 -12.56 -26.90 -5.48
C LEU A 93 -12.59 -26.56 -6.98
N LYS A 94 -11.56 -25.92 -7.53
CA LYS A 94 -11.45 -25.66 -8.98
C LYS A 94 -11.20 -26.93 -9.77
N GLU A 95 -10.37 -27.85 -9.27
CA GLU A 95 -10.12 -29.17 -9.86
C GLU A 95 -11.37 -30.05 -9.80
N GLU A 96 -12.09 -30.02 -8.69
CA GLU A 96 -13.37 -30.73 -8.50
C GLU A 96 -14.45 -30.16 -9.43
N MET A 97 -14.55 -28.84 -9.57
CA MET A 97 -15.45 -28.18 -10.53
C MET A 97 -15.03 -28.43 -12.00
N ALA A 98 -13.72 -28.46 -12.30
CA ALA A 98 -13.21 -28.77 -13.63
C ALA A 98 -13.40 -30.25 -13.98
N SER A 99 -13.35 -31.15 -12.99
CA SER A 99 -13.67 -32.57 -13.14
C SER A 99 -15.19 -32.80 -13.30
N ALA A 100 -16.03 -32.02 -12.61
CA ALA A 100 -17.49 -32.04 -12.76
C ALA A 100 -17.96 -31.49 -14.12
N ASN A 101 -17.20 -30.59 -14.74
CA ASN A 101 -17.48 -30.09 -16.10
C ASN A 101 -17.05 -31.07 -17.22
N LYS A 102 -16.43 -32.20 -16.88
CA LYS A 102 -16.10 -33.29 -17.83
C LYS A 102 -17.08 -34.45 -17.78
N SER A 103 -17.94 -34.54 -16.78
CA SER A 103 -19.08 -35.46 -16.81
C SER A 103 -20.20 -34.82 -17.63
N GLU A 104 -20.57 -35.48 -18.71
CA GLU A 104 -21.65 -35.09 -19.62
C GLU A 104 -22.93 -34.76 -18.85
N LYS A 105 -23.64 -33.72 -19.35
CA LYS A 105 -24.95 -33.28 -18.88
C LYS A 105 -25.91 -34.48 -18.86
N THR A 106 -26.17 -35.01 -17.68
CA THR A 106 -27.48 -35.57 -17.34
C THR A 106 -28.16 -34.55 -16.46
N GLU A 107 -29.30 -34.03 -16.91
CA GLU A 107 -30.15 -33.17 -16.09
C GLU A 107 -30.61 -33.98 -14.87
N SER A 108 -29.99 -33.73 -13.72
CA SER A 108 -30.50 -34.26 -12.46
C SER A 108 -31.78 -33.50 -12.13
N VAL A 109 -32.93 -34.08 -12.44
CA VAL A 109 -34.19 -33.71 -11.80
C VAL A 109 -33.93 -33.68 -10.30
N CYS A 110 -34.07 -32.49 -9.70
CA CYS A 110 -33.86 -32.28 -8.27
C CYS A 110 -34.97 -32.98 -7.49
N VAL A 111 -34.81 -34.29 -7.29
CA VAL A 111 -35.65 -35.05 -6.37
C VAL A 111 -35.18 -34.69 -4.96
N ARG A 112 -35.88 -33.73 -4.33
CA ARG A 112 -35.72 -33.47 -2.90
C ARG A 112 -36.00 -34.78 -2.17
N LYS A 113 -34.99 -35.30 -1.47
CA LYS A 113 -35.20 -36.43 -0.54
C LYS A 113 -36.31 -36.01 0.43
N PRO A 114 -37.43 -36.76 0.54
CA PRO A 114 -38.47 -36.41 1.48
C PRO A 114 -37.88 -36.41 2.88
N ILE A 115 -38.22 -35.39 3.66
CA ILE A 115 -37.76 -35.27 5.05
C ILE A 115 -38.15 -36.56 5.77
N PRO A 116 -37.22 -37.24 6.46
CA PRO A 116 -37.54 -38.44 7.22
C PRO A 116 -38.72 -38.16 8.15
N LYS A 117 -39.76 -39.01 8.14
CA LYS A 117 -40.99 -38.80 8.94
C LYS A 117 -40.70 -38.56 10.43
N ALA A 118 -39.62 -39.14 10.93
CA ALA A 118 -39.09 -38.91 12.29
C ALA A 118 -38.72 -37.45 12.61
N VAL A 119 -38.44 -36.59 11.61
CA VAL A 119 -38.16 -35.15 11.78
C VAL A 119 -39.42 -34.30 11.59
N SER A 120 -40.45 -34.86 10.95
CA SER A 120 -41.76 -34.23 10.71
C SER A 120 -42.81 -34.60 11.76
N GLU A 121 -42.39 -35.17 12.90
CA GLU A 121 -43.27 -35.46 14.02
C GLU A 121 -43.69 -34.14 14.71
N PRO A 122 -45.01 -33.84 14.81
CA PRO A 122 -45.51 -32.61 15.44
C PRO A 122 -44.95 -32.40 16.85
N ARG A 123 -44.77 -33.49 17.60
CA ARG A 123 -44.23 -33.49 18.97
C ARG A 123 -42.81 -32.94 19.06
N LEU A 124 -41.94 -33.20 18.08
CA LEU A 124 -40.58 -32.65 18.06
C LEU A 124 -40.58 -31.15 17.73
N SER A 125 -41.50 -30.72 16.86
CA SER A 125 -41.68 -29.30 16.56
C SER A 125 -42.17 -28.51 17.77
N GLU A 126 -43.02 -29.12 18.61
CA GLU A 126 -43.50 -28.54 19.85
C GLU A 126 -42.39 -28.47 20.91
N GLN A 127 -41.59 -29.51 21.06
CA GLN A 127 -40.43 -29.50 21.96
C GLN A 127 -39.40 -28.42 21.58
N LEU A 128 -39.16 -28.20 20.29
CA LEU A 128 -38.26 -27.14 19.84
C LEU A 128 -38.81 -25.74 20.17
N LYS A 129 -40.14 -25.53 20.02
CA LYS A 129 -40.79 -24.28 20.42
C LYS A 129 -40.74 -24.06 21.93
N GLU A 130 -40.94 -25.12 22.72
CA GLU A 130 -40.84 -25.07 24.19
C GLU A 130 -39.42 -24.73 24.65
N GLN A 131 -38.40 -25.37 24.07
CA GLN A 131 -37.00 -25.04 24.35
C GLN A 131 -36.65 -23.60 23.96
N GLU A 132 -37.22 -23.08 22.87
CA GLU A 132 -37.02 -21.68 22.47
C GLU A 132 -37.68 -20.71 23.46
N GLN A 133 -38.86 -21.04 23.97
CA GLN A 133 -39.52 -20.28 25.04
C GLN A 133 -38.70 -20.29 26.33
N GLN A 134 -38.19 -21.45 26.75
CA GLN A 134 -37.32 -21.57 27.92
C GLN A 134 -36.03 -20.74 27.78
N ARG A 135 -35.44 -20.71 26.58
CA ARG A 135 -34.30 -19.83 26.27
C ARG A 135 -34.66 -18.35 26.39
N LYS A 136 -35.82 -17.93 25.87
CA LYS A 136 -36.32 -16.55 25.96
C LYS A 136 -36.54 -16.13 27.41
N ILE A 137 -37.13 -17.00 28.23
CA ILE A 137 -37.31 -16.78 29.67
C ILE A 137 -35.95 -16.62 30.36
N GLY A 138 -34.99 -17.50 30.09
CA GLY A 138 -33.64 -17.42 30.66
C GLY A 138 -32.87 -16.16 30.27
N ILE A 139 -33.07 -15.64 29.04
CA ILE A 139 -32.50 -14.36 28.60
C ILE A 139 -33.14 -13.19 29.36
N HIS A 140 -34.47 -13.20 29.49
CA HIS A 140 -35.20 -12.14 30.19
C HIS A 140 -34.83 -12.07 31.68
N LEU A 141 -34.75 -13.22 32.34
CA LEU A 141 -34.34 -13.31 33.74
C LEU A 141 -32.93 -12.78 33.95
N ARG A 142 -31.97 -13.19 33.10
CA ARG A 142 -30.58 -12.72 33.15
C ARG A 142 -30.46 -11.21 32.91
N ALA A 143 -31.29 -10.65 32.01
CA ALA A 143 -31.35 -9.22 31.78
C ALA A 143 -31.90 -8.47 33.01
N GLN A 144 -32.95 -8.99 33.65
CA GLN A 144 -33.52 -8.39 34.85
C GLN A 144 -32.56 -8.43 36.04
N GLU A 145 -31.84 -9.55 36.23
CA GLU A 145 -30.78 -9.68 37.25
C GLU A 145 -29.65 -8.69 37.00
N THR A 146 -29.19 -8.57 35.76
CA THR A 146 -28.15 -7.60 35.37
C THR A 146 -28.62 -6.17 35.64
N LEU A 147 -29.87 -5.83 35.31
CA LEU A 147 -30.46 -4.52 35.58
C LEU A 147 -30.53 -4.24 37.09
N LYS A 148 -31.01 -5.20 37.90
CA LYS A 148 -31.07 -5.07 39.36
C LYS A 148 -29.68 -4.92 39.98
N ALA A 149 -28.70 -5.70 39.54
CA ALA A 149 -27.31 -5.61 40.00
C ALA A 149 -26.63 -4.29 39.60
N SER A 150 -27.03 -3.71 38.46
CA SER A 150 -26.53 -2.41 37.99
C SER A 150 -27.28 -1.21 38.56
N SER A 151 -28.41 -1.43 39.26
CA SER A 151 -29.21 -0.34 39.82
C SER A 151 -28.52 0.22 41.06
N ALA A 152 -28.08 1.47 41.00
CA ALA A 152 -27.67 2.24 42.17
C ALA A 152 -28.87 2.40 43.14
N PRO A 153 -28.63 2.56 44.46
CA PRO A 153 -29.70 2.74 45.44
C PRO A 153 -30.32 4.12 45.27
N ILE A 154 -31.31 4.24 44.39
CA ILE A 154 -32.12 5.45 44.29
C ILE A 154 -33.18 5.36 45.39
N GLN A 155 -32.93 6.07 46.49
CA GLN A 155 -33.91 6.28 47.54
C GLN A 155 -35.07 7.08 46.93
N ARG A 156 -36.17 6.39 46.60
CA ARG A 156 -37.39 7.02 46.08
C ARG A 156 -37.96 7.92 47.18
N GLN A 157 -37.72 9.22 47.08
CA GLN A 157 -38.51 10.20 47.82
C GLN A 157 -39.78 10.50 47.05
N GLU A 158 -40.91 10.45 47.77
CA GLU A 158 -42.24 10.81 47.28
C GLU A 158 -42.28 12.27 46.78
N PRO A 159 -43.11 12.60 45.78
CA PRO A 159 -43.14 13.94 45.21
C PRO A 159 -43.85 14.91 46.16
N SER A 160 -43.06 15.64 46.95
CA SER A 160 -43.54 16.79 47.71
C SER A 160 -43.98 17.91 46.77
N ALA A 161 -45.18 18.43 47.02
CA ALA A 161 -45.84 19.48 46.29
C ALA A 161 -45.15 20.85 46.47
N TYR A 162 -44.04 21.07 45.76
CA TYR A 162 -43.60 22.43 45.46
C TYR A 162 -42.91 22.46 44.10
N ARG A 163 -43.68 22.88 43.08
CA ARG A 163 -43.17 23.17 41.73
C ARG A 163 -42.22 24.35 41.78
N GLN A 164 -40.92 24.08 41.96
CA GLN A 164 -39.85 25.06 41.78
C GLN A 164 -39.17 24.85 40.42
N THR A 165 -39.63 25.65 39.46
CA THR A 165 -38.89 26.24 38.33
C THR A 165 -37.77 25.40 37.69
N ARG A 166 -38.06 24.92 36.46
CA ARG A 166 -37.13 24.56 35.37
C ARG A 166 -35.76 24.02 35.80
N SER A 167 -35.66 22.70 35.89
CA SER A 167 -34.43 21.91 36.12
C SER A 167 -33.24 22.24 35.19
N ALA A 168 -33.48 22.85 34.04
CA ALA A 168 -32.43 23.23 33.08
C ALA A 168 -31.46 24.31 33.60
N GLN A 169 -31.92 25.25 34.43
CA GLN A 169 -31.06 26.33 34.95
C GLN A 169 -30.16 25.86 36.11
N LYS A 170 -30.65 24.92 36.95
CA LYS A 170 -29.87 24.32 38.05
C LYS A 170 -28.70 23.47 37.53
N SER A 171 -28.85 22.82 36.38
CA SER A 171 -27.75 22.09 35.72
C SER A 171 -26.67 23.05 35.22
N LYS A 172 -27.05 24.22 34.68
CA LYS A 172 -26.11 25.20 34.14
C LYS A 172 -25.29 25.86 35.23
N SER A 173 -25.88 26.27 36.36
CA SER A 173 -25.09 26.84 37.47
C SER A 173 -24.26 25.80 38.21
N LYS A 174 -24.76 24.57 38.40
CA LYS A 174 -23.99 23.46 39.00
C LYS A 174 -22.86 22.97 38.09
N MET A 175 -23.03 23.05 36.77
CA MET A 175 -21.99 22.80 35.75
C MET A 175 -21.14 24.04 35.38
N LEU A 176 -21.31 25.17 36.04
CA LEU A 176 -20.43 26.34 35.85
C LEU A 176 -19.87 26.84 37.19
N GLY A 177 -20.30 26.28 38.32
CA GLY A 177 -19.79 26.62 39.64
C GLY A 177 -18.28 26.36 39.83
N TYR A 178 -17.69 25.50 39.01
CA TYR A 178 -16.22 25.31 38.96
C TYR A 178 -15.46 26.42 38.23
N LEU A 179 -16.14 27.32 37.50
CA LEU A 179 -15.51 28.53 36.96
C LEU A 179 -15.35 29.61 38.03
N ASP A 180 -16.29 29.70 38.99
CA ASP A 180 -16.20 30.60 40.14
C ASP A 180 -15.33 30.04 41.28
N GLN A 181 -15.03 28.74 41.24
CA GLN A 181 -14.19 28.10 42.25
C GLN A 181 -12.71 28.35 41.93
N LYS A 182 -12.05 29.20 42.73
CA LYS A 182 -10.60 29.42 42.66
C LYS A 182 -9.87 28.08 42.85
N LEU A 183 -9.39 27.49 41.75
CA LEU A 183 -8.62 26.25 41.77
C LEU A 183 -7.36 26.44 42.63
N SER A 184 -7.10 25.52 43.57
CA SER A 184 -5.92 25.55 44.44
C SER A 184 -4.61 25.34 43.67
N PHE A 185 -4.68 24.65 42.53
CA PHE A 185 -3.55 24.40 41.66
C PHE A 185 -3.38 25.54 40.65
N ARG A 186 -2.37 26.39 40.88
CA ARG A 186 -1.86 27.33 39.88
C ARG A 186 -0.52 26.80 39.38
N PRO A 187 -0.45 26.16 38.18
CA PRO A 187 0.84 25.76 37.64
C PRO A 187 1.68 27.02 37.45
N LYS A 188 2.91 27.00 37.98
CA LYS A 188 3.90 28.04 37.69
C LYS A 188 4.33 27.86 36.25
N THR A 189 3.60 28.48 35.33
CA THR A 189 4.04 28.63 33.94
C THR A 189 5.20 29.61 33.97
N ASN A 190 6.41 29.15 33.63
CA ASN A 190 7.56 30.03 33.45
C ASN A 190 7.21 31.05 32.36
N THR A 191 7.02 32.31 32.74
CA THR A 191 6.67 33.41 31.82
C THR A 191 7.87 33.87 31.02
N ALA A 192 9.08 33.67 31.57
CA ALA A 192 10.34 33.95 30.91
C ALA A 192 10.86 32.70 30.20
N VAL A 193 11.29 32.90 28.95
CA VAL A 193 11.97 31.87 28.16
C VAL A 193 13.28 31.52 28.86
N PRO A 194 13.54 30.24 29.19
CA PRO A 194 14.81 29.84 29.78
C PRO A 194 15.99 30.15 28.87
N ASP A 195 17.12 30.50 29.47
CA ASP A 195 18.38 30.74 28.78
C ASP A 195 18.94 29.41 28.25
N PHE A 196 18.70 29.14 26.96
CA PHE A 196 19.05 27.88 26.31
C PHE A 196 20.56 27.67 26.23
N ASP A 197 21.35 28.74 26.16
CA ASP A 197 22.81 28.64 26.06
C ASP A 197 23.41 28.12 27.37
N LYS A 198 22.92 28.62 28.52
CA LYS A 198 23.33 28.11 29.83
C LYS A 198 22.88 26.67 30.06
N LEU A 199 21.67 26.32 29.62
CA LEU A 199 21.18 24.95 29.70
C LEU A 199 22.02 23.99 28.84
N TYR A 200 22.42 24.43 27.66
CA TYR A 200 23.28 23.67 26.77
C TYR A 200 24.68 23.46 27.36
N GLN A 201 25.28 24.51 27.94
CA GLN A 201 26.55 24.41 28.64
C GLN A 201 26.48 23.46 29.84
N ALA A 202 25.43 23.55 30.66
CA ALA A 202 25.20 22.65 31.78
C ALA A 202 25.01 21.20 31.34
N PHE A 203 24.34 20.98 30.20
CA PHE A 203 24.18 19.65 29.62
C PHE A 203 25.53 19.08 29.16
N GLN A 204 26.35 19.87 28.48
CA GLN A 204 27.69 19.45 28.06
C GLN A 204 28.58 19.08 29.26
N GLN A 205 28.59 19.91 30.30
CA GLN A 205 29.35 19.63 31.53
C GLN A 205 28.90 18.32 32.18
N LYS A 206 27.59 18.09 32.30
CA LYS A 206 27.04 16.85 32.86
C LYS A 206 27.39 15.62 32.01
N ALA A 207 27.45 15.77 30.68
CA ALA A 207 27.88 14.70 29.79
C ALA A 207 29.37 14.36 29.96
N MET A 208 30.22 15.36 30.16
CA MET A 208 31.65 15.19 30.48
C MET A 208 31.83 14.47 31.82
N GLU A 209 31.15 14.92 32.88
CA GLU A 209 31.19 14.25 34.17
C GLU A 209 30.68 12.79 34.10
N ALA A 210 29.66 12.51 33.30
CA ALA A 210 29.14 11.15 33.13
C ALA A 210 30.11 10.25 32.34
N ALA A 211 30.94 10.81 31.47
CA ALA A 211 32.01 10.10 30.78
C ALA A 211 33.16 9.79 31.74
N GLU A 212 33.53 10.75 32.61
CA GLU A 212 34.57 10.59 33.63
C GLU A 212 34.18 9.62 34.73
N ARG A 213 32.90 9.60 35.15
CA ARG A 213 32.36 8.65 36.14
C ARG A 213 32.25 7.21 35.64
N ARG A 214 32.52 6.94 34.36
CA ARG A 214 32.67 5.54 33.94
C ARG A 214 33.99 5.06 34.49
N ASP A 215 33.94 4.39 35.65
CA ASP A 215 35.06 3.61 36.17
C ASP A 215 35.44 2.58 35.10
N VAL A 216 36.41 2.94 34.25
CA VAL A 216 36.99 2.05 33.27
C VAL A 216 37.57 0.92 34.06
N THR A 217 36.98 -0.28 33.96
CA THR A 217 37.51 -1.46 34.62
C THR A 217 38.87 -1.75 33.99
N HIS A 218 39.93 -1.25 34.61
CA HIS A 218 41.29 -1.44 34.12
C HIS A 218 41.65 -2.91 34.28
N CYS A 219 41.64 -3.66 33.18
CA CYS A 219 42.13 -5.03 33.16
C CYS A 219 43.63 -5.01 33.50
N LYS A 220 44.01 -5.56 34.66
CA LYS A 220 45.41 -5.89 34.91
C LYS A 220 45.85 -6.91 33.83
N PRO A 221 46.94 -6.67 33.10
CA PRO A 221 47.48 -7.68 32.21
C PRO A 221 47.86 -8.89 33.07
N PHE A 222 47.15 -10.00 32.89
CA PHE A 222 47.50 -11.26 33.51
C PHE A 222 48.44 -12.01 32.58
N GLN A 223 49.47 -12.63 33.14
CA GLN A 223 50.34 -13.53 32.39
C GLN A 223 49.55 -14.82 32.13
N LEU A 224 49.07 -14.98 30.90
CA LEU A 224 48.48 -16.24 30.46
C LEU A 224 49.62 -17.27 30.34
N CYS A 225 49.64 -18.29 31.20
CA CYS A 225 50.62 -19.36 31.15
C CYS A 225 50.40 -20.23 29.90
N THR A 226 50.93 -19.80 28.77
CA THR A 226 50.89 -20.54 27.49
C THR A 226 51.91 -21.67 27.42
N PHE A 227 52.76 -21.85 28.43
CA PHE A 227 53.82 -22.87 28.49
C PHE A 227 53.32 -24.31 28.36
N THR A 228 52.05 -24.58 28.66
CA THR A 228 51.45 -25.93 28.55
C THR A 228 50.77 -26.19 27.21
N LEU A 229 50.63 -25.18 26.35
CA LEU A 229 50.04 -25.32 25.02
C LEU A 229 51.13 -25.74 24.05
N ARG A 230 51.19 -27.03 23.71
CA ARG A 230 52.09 -27.51 22.65
C ARG A 230 51.74 -26.82 21.32
N PRO A 231 52.70 -26.16 20.65
CA PRO A 231 52.48 -25.61 19.33
C PRO A 231 52.13 -26.75 18.35
N ARG A 232 51.01 -26.60 17.66
CA ARG A 232 50.65 -27.50 16.56
C ARG A 232 51.61 -27.20 15.40
N HIS A 233 52.57 -28.10 15.21
CA HIS A 233 53.64 -28.07 14.22
C HIS A 233 53.19 -27.50 12.87
N ARG A 234 53.71 -26.32 12.53
CA ARG A 234 53.83 -25.82 11.15
C ARG A 234 55.23 -25.23 11.01
N SER A 235 56.17 -26.02 10.51
CA SER A 235 57.39 -25.52 9.87
C SER A 235 56.99 -24.75 8.59
N PRO A 236 57.81 -23.83 8.02
CA PRO A 236 59.28 -23.76 8.12
C PRO A 236 59.91 -22.36 8.28
N GLU A 237 61.21 -22.39 8.59
CA GLU A 237 62.27 -21.42 8.26
C GLU A 237 62.26 -19.99 8.87
N ASP A 238 63.31 -19.76 9.66
CA ASP A 238 63.91 -18.50 10.09
C ASP A 238 64.71 -17.84 8.94
N PRO A 239 65.26 -16.61 9.08
CA PRO A 239 64.66 -15.35 9.53
C PRO A 239 65.11 -14.19 8.60
N GLN A 240 64.82 -12.94 8.98
CA GLN A 240 65.26 -11.67 8.35
C GLN A 240 64.37 -11.20 7.20
N GLU A 241 63.53 -10.20 7.44
CA GLU A 241 63.93 -8.79 7.31
C GLU A 241 62.68 -7.90 7.19
N SER A 242 62.65 -6.87 8.03
CA SER A 242 61.95 -5.61 7.79
C SER A 242 60.39 -5.53 7.84
N ARG A 243 59.96 -4.40 8.43
CA ARG A 243 58.75 -3.61 8.14
C ARG A 243 57.48 -3.83 9.00
N LYS A 244 57.44 -2.96 10.01
CA LYS A 244 56.35 -2.05 10.44
C LYS A 244 55.06 -2.64 11.06
N PRO A 245 54.52 -1.99 12.12
CA PRO A 245 53.30 -2.42 12.77
C PRO A 245 52.08 -1.98 11.95
N THR A 246 51.38 -2.91 11.34
CA THR A 246 50.07 -2.67 10.74
C THR A 246 48.98 -2.94 11.78
N ASP A 247 48.20 -1.89 12.06
CA ASP A 247 46.89 -1.92 12.71
C ASP A 247 46.05 -3.08 12.17
N TYR A 248 45.91 -4.14 12.96
CA TYR A 248 44.90 -5.16 12.71
C TYR A 248 43.75 -4.93 13.71
N LYS A 249 42.70 -4.25 13.25
CA LYS A 249 41.39 -4.25 13.90
C LYS A 249 40.84 -5.68 13.84
N MET A 250 41.04 -6.46 14.90
CA MET A 250 40.36 -7.74 15.11
C MET A 250 38.87 -7.46 15.36
N ASN A 251 38.09 -7.30 14.29
CA ASN A 251 36.65 -7.41 14.36
C ASN A 251 36.29 -8.88 14.62
N LEU A 252 36.32 -9.29 15.89
CA LEU A 252 35.72 -10.56 16.33
C LEU A 252 34.21 -10.47 16.08
N LYS A 253 33.78 -10.88 14.88
CA LYS A 253 32.38 -11.17 14.61
C LYS A 253 31.95 -12.26 15.58
N ARG A 254 31.09 -11.90 16.52
CA ARG A 254 30.35 -12.80 17.40
C ARG A 254 29.80 -13.95 16.56
N SER A 255 30.35 -15.15 16.72
CA SER A 255 29.90 -16.33 15.99
C SER A 255 28.45 -16.64 16.37
N SER A 256 27.49 -16.28 15.52
CA SER A 256 26.11 -16.73 15.64
C SER A 256 26.00 -18.18 15.14
N SER A 257 26.52 -19.13 15.91
CA SER A 257 26.34 -20.55 15.64
C SER A 257 24.93 -20.99 16.07
N PHE A 258 23.92 -20.54 15.34
CA PHE A 258 22.56 -21.07 15.42
C PHE A 258 21.96 -21.33 14.02
N GLY A 259 22.81 -21.65 13.05
CA GLY A 259 22.42 -22.10 11.70
C GLY A 259 22.74 -23.58 11.42
N GLY A 260 23.27 -24.32 12.39
CA GLY A 260 23.83 -25.66 12.16
C GLY A 260 22.82 -26.78 11.91
N LEU A 261 21.51 -26.54 12.06
CA LEU A 261 20.50 -27.60 11.91
C LEU A 261 19.59 -27.43 10.69
N THR A 262 19.57 -26.25 10.05
CA THR A 262 18.80 -26.04 8.81
C THR A 262 19.60 -26.36 7.55
N SER A 263 20.89 -26.68 7.70
CA SER A 263 21.80 -27.00 6.59
C SER A 263 22.14 -28.49 6.48
N LEU A 264 21.50 -29.35 7.29
CA LEU A 264 21.65 -30.80 7.19
C LEU A 264 20.71 -31.31 6.08
N SER A 265 21.25 -32.05 5.12
CA SER A 265 20.46 -32.71 4.07
C SER A 265 19.45 -33.67 4.69
N MET A 266 18.36 -33.96 3.99
CA MET A 266 17.32 -34.91 4.42
C MET A 266 17.85 -36.34 4.67
N ASP A 267 19.09 -36.64 4.27
CA ASP A 267 19.71 -37.96 4.38
C ASP A 267 20.62 -38.12 5.62
N THR A 268 20.69 -37.12 6.50
CA THR A 268 21.45 -37.25 7.75
C THR A 268 20.57 -37.91 8.82
N LEU A 269 20.98 -39.09 9.32
CA LEU A 269 20.31 -39.79 10.41
C LEU A 269 20.08 -38.82 11.60
N PRO A 270 18.90 -38.84 12.25
CA PRO A 270 18.60 -37.95 13.36
C PRO A 270 19.71 -38.04 14.41
N THR A 271 20.50 -36.97 14.55
CA THR A 271 21.51 -36.90 15.61
C THR A 271 20.74 -36.93 16.93
N TYR A 272 20.97 -37.95 17.76
CA TYR A 272 20.27 -38.12 19.04
C TYR A 272 20.33 -36.81 19.83
N ILE A 273 19.18 -36.15 19.98
CA ILE A 273 19.11 -34.86 20.68
C ILE A 273 19.34 -35.13 22.16
N THR A 274 20.44 -34.61 22.72
CA THR A 274 20.73 -34.71 24.15
C THR A 274 19.62 -34.05 24.98
N ASP A 275 19.36 -34.54 26.19
CA ASP A 275 18.32 -33.99 27.07
C ASP A 275 18.51 -32.48 27.33
N ALA A 276 19.76 -32.02 27.41
CA ALA A 276 20.09 -30.60 27.51
C ALA A 276 19.63 -29.79 26.28
N ALA A 277 19.78 -30.31 25.06
CA ALA A 277 19.28 -29.66 23.85
C ALA A 277 17.74 -29.64 23.79
N ARG A 278 17.08 -30.69 24.31
CA ARG A 278 15.62 -30.76 24.46
C ARG A 278 15.11 -29.72 25.45
N LYS A 279 15.72 -29.63 26.64
CA LYS A 279 15.37 -28.63 27.68
C LYS A 279 15.57 -27.20 27.20
N ARG A 280 16.67 -26.91 26.48
CA ARG A 280 16.89 -25.59 25.85
C ARG A 280 15.79 -25.26 24.83
N SER A 281 15.48 -26.19 23.94
CA SER A 281 14.41 -26.01 22.94
C SER A 281 13.03 -25.79 23.58
N MET A 282 12.73 -26.51 24.67
CA MET A 282 11.49 -26.33 25.44
C MET A 282 11.44 -24.98 26.14
N ALA A 283 12.54 -24.52 26.74
CA ALA A 283 12.60 -23.20 27.39
C ALA A 283 12.40 -22.07 26.37
N VAL A 284 13.01 -22.17 25.19
CA VAL A 284 12.81 -21.22 24.08
C VAL A 284 11.35 -21.20 23.63
N ARG A 285 10.73 -22.38 23.47
CA ARG A 285 9.31 -22.48 23.10
C ARG A 285 8.39 -21.84 24.14
N ARG A 286 8.56 -22.18 25.43
CA ARG A 286 7.78 -21.59 26.53
C ARG A 286 7.96 -20.08 26.63
N SER A 287 9.18 -19.58 26.43
CA SER A 287 9.45 -18.14 26.40
C SER A 287 8.71 -17.44 25.26
N LEU A 288 8.66 -18.06 24.08
CA LEU A 288 7.92 -17.53 22.94
C LEU A 288 6.40 -17.56 23.18
N GLU A 289 5.87 -18.66 23.71
CA GLU A 289 4.46 -18.80 24.07
C GLU A 289 4.02 -17.72 25.09
N LEU A 290 4.86 -17.43 26.10
CA LEU A 290 4.57 -16.39 27.09
C LEU A 290 4.55 -14.98 26.45
N LYS A 291 5.45 -14.71 25.49
CA LYS A 291 5.44 -13.47 24.71
C LYS A 291 4.19 -13.34 23.87
N ASP A 292 3.82 -14.41 23.16
CA ASP A 292 2.62 -14.43 22.31
C ASP A 292 1.34 -14.21 23.14
N LEU A 293 1.24 -14.79 24.35
CA LEU A 293 0.12 -14.57 25.26
C LEU A 293 0.04 -13.10 25.70
N LYS A 294 1.18 -12.49 26.09
CA LYS A 294 1.24 -11.08 26.47
C LYS A 294 0.85 -10.16 25.30
N GLU A 295 1.31 -10.47 24.08
CA GLU A 295 0.93 -9.75 22.87
C GLU A 295 -0.58 -9.86 22.58
N GLN A 296 -1.17 -11.04 22.79
CA GLN A 296 -2.61 -11.24 22.65
C GLN A 296 -3.42 -10.44 23.68
N GLU A 297 -2.96 -10.40 24.93
CA GLU A 297 -3.57 -9.57 25.99
C GLU A 297 -3.50 -8.09 25.64
N ASN A 298 -2.33 -7.61 25.20
CA ASN A 298 -2.15 -6.24 24.73
C ASN A 298 -3.06 -5.92 23.53
N ALA A 299 -3.18 -6.85 22.58
CA ALA A 299 -4.06 -6.67 21.42
C ALA A 299 -5.55 -6.63 21.83
N LYS A 300 -5.97 -7.47 22.78
CA LYS A 300 -7.32 -7.43 23.36
C LYS A 300 -7.58 -6.11 24.07
N TRP A 301 -6.61 -5.64 24.88
CA TRP A 301 -6.69 -4.36 25.56
C TRP A 301 -6.80 -3.19 24.58
N MET A 302 -5.96 -3.15 23.55
CA MET A 302 -6.01 -2.12 22.50
C MET A 302 -7.35 -2.10 21.76
N LYS A 303 -7.92 -3.27 21.47
CA LYS A 303 -9.27 -3.38 20.87
C LYS A 303 -10.33 -2.81 21.80
N GLN A 304 -10.32 -3.20 23.07
CA GLN A 304 -11.28 -2.69 24.06
C GLN A 304 -11.14 -1.18 24.25
N HIS A 305 -9.91 -0.68 24.35
CA HIS A 305 -9.62 0.74 24.46
C HIS A 305 -10.14 1.52 23.24
N ARG A 306 -9.87 1.01 22.02
CA ARG A 306 -10.39 1.60 20.78
C ARG A 306 -11.92 1.63 20.74
N ILE A 307 -12.58 0.55 21.13
CA ILE A 307 -14.06 0.48 21.20
C ILE A 307 -14.59 1.51 22.19
N LYS A 308 -14.02 1.60 23.40
CA LYS A 308 -14.42 2.56 24.44
C LYS A 308 -14.20 4.00 23.99
N SER A 309 -13.03 4.29 23.40
CA SER A 309 -12.71 5.61 22.85
C SER A 309 -13.64 6.00 21.70
N GLN A 310 -13.97 5.07 20.80
CA GLN A 310 -14.92 5.32 19.72
C GLN A 310 -16.34 5.55 20.26
N ALA A 311 -16.77 4.80 21.27
CA ALA A 311 -18.08 4.99 21.90
C ALA A 311 -18.17 6.38 22.57
N MET A 312 -17.11 6.79 23.28
CA MET A 312 -17.01 8.13 23.87
C MET A 312 -17.04 9.21 22.78
N SER A 313 -16.23 9.07 21.73
CA SER A 313 -16.20 9.99 20.59
C SER A 313 -17.57 10.14 19.92
N ARG A 314 -18.30 9.03 19.72
CA ARG A 314 -19.68 9.06 19.21
C ARG A 314 -20.62 9.82 20.15
N ALA A 315 -20.56 9.55 21.46
CA ALA A 315 -21.41 10.25 22.43
C ALA A 315 -21.14 11.77 22.45
N VAL A 316 -19.86 12.17 22.42
CA VAL A 316 -19.45 13.58 22.34
C VAL A 316 -19.91 14.21 21.03
N ALA A 317 -19.72 13.52 19.90
CA ALA A 317 -20.16 14.01 18.59
C ALA A 317 -21.69 14.20 18.52
N MET A 318 -22.47 13.25 19.04
CA MET A 318 -23.94 13.37 19.09
C MET A 318 -24.37 14.56 19.95
N ARG A 319 -23.71 14.77 21.09
CA ARG A 319 -23.99 15.92 21.96
C ARG A 319 -23.62 17.24 21.30
N ALA A 320 -22.46 17.31 20.63
CA ALA A 320 -22.04 18.49 19.90
C ALA A 320 -23.01 18.82 18.76
N GLN A 321 -23.43 17.82 17.97
CA GLN A 321 -24.41 17.98 16.89
C GLN A 321 -25.79 18.41 17.38
N ALA A 322 -26.20 18.00 18.59
CA ALA A 322 -27.47 18.44 19.18
C ALA A 322 -27.42 19.91 19.66
N MET A 323 -26.22 20.44 19.91
CA MET A 323 -26.01 21.81 20.38
C MET A 323 -25.59 22.76 19.25
N ASP A 324 -25.43 22.26 18.02
CA ASP A 324 -25.02 23.04 16.86
C ASP A 324 -26.24 23.67 16.15
N PRO A 325 -26.38 25.01 16.13
CA PRO A 325 -27.46 25.70 15.43
C PRO A 325 -27.40 25.57 13.90
N HIS A 326 -26.23 25.22 13.31
CA HIS A 326 -26.00 25.16 11.86
C HIS A 326 -25.98 23.74 11.30
N LYS A 327 -26.63 22.80 11.97
CA LYS A 327 -26.66 21.37 11.63
C LYS A 327 -27.11 21.09 10.18
N GLU A 328 -28.09 21.82 9.67
CA GLU A 328 -28.66 21.61 8.33
C GLU A 328 -27.66 21.96 7.21
N VAL A 329 -27.01 23.12 7.32
CA VAL A 329 -25.96 23.56 6.37
C VAL A 329 -24.77 22.59 6.36
N TYR A 330 -24.40 22.05 7.53
CA TYR A 330 -23.34 21.05 7.62
C TYR A 330 -23.73 19.72 6.96
N GLN A 331 -24.98 19.28 7.11
CA GLN A 331 -25.50 18.07 6.46
C GLN A 331 -25.53 18.20 4.94
N GLU A 332 -25.90 19.37 4.40
CA GLU A 332 -25.86 19.63 2.96
C GLU A 332 -24.43 19.58 2.41
N LYS A 333 -23.48 20.24 3.09
CA LYS A 333 -22.05 20.18 2.73
C LYS A 333 -21.50 18.75 2.77
N LEU A 334 -21.93 17.94 3.73
CA LEU A 334 -21.55 16.53 3.80
C LEU A 334 -22.12 15.71 2.65
N LYS A 335 -23.39 15.91 2.28
CA LYS A 335 -24.01 15.26 1.12
C LYS A 335 -23.28 15.61 -0.16
N HIS A 336 -23.02 16.90 -0.39
CA HIS A 336 -22.28 17.37 -1.54
C HIS A 336 -20.85 16.78 -1.60
N SER A 337 -20.14 16.74 -0.48
CA SER A 337 -18.82 16.08 -0.42
C SER A 337 -18.89 14.58 -0.71
N CYS A 338 -19.95 13.90 -0.27
CA CYS A 338 -20.17 12.49 -0.56
C CYS A 338 -20.43 12.25 -2.05
N GLU A 339 -21.27 13.09 -2.66
CA GLU A 339 -21.58 13.07 -4.10
C GLU A 339 -20.32 13.33 -4.93
N CYS A 340 -19.50 14.32 -4.58
CA CYS A 340 -18.21 14.55 -5.26
C CYS A 340 -17.32 13.31 -5.20
N ARG A 341 -17.22 12.64 -4.04
CA ARG A 341 -16.43 11.40 -3.92
C ARG A 341 -16.99 10.27 -4.78
N GLN A 342 -18.31 10.15 -4.88
CA GLN A 342 -18.95 9.14 -5.73
C GLN A 342 -18.68 9.43 -7.20
N ALA A 343 -18.82 10.69 -7.63
CA ALA A 343 -18.50 11.11 -8.99
C ALA A 343 -17.03 10.85 -9.33
N ASP A 344 -16.09 11.10 -8.40
CA ASP A 344 -14.67 10.80 -8.60
C ASP A 344 -14.41 9.29 -8.81
N LEU A 345 -15.08 8.46 -8.01
CA LEU A 345 -15.01 6.99 -8.15
C LEU A 345 -15.58 6.52 -9.48
N GLU A 346 -16.65 7.13 -9.96
CA GLU A 346 -17.26 6.84 -11.28
C GLU A 346 -16.33 7.24 -12.41
N ARG A 347 -15.77 8.46 -12.39
CA ARG A 347 -14.77 8.90 -13.39
C ARG A 347 -13.57 7.97 -13.44
N MET A 348 -13.09 7.48 -12.29
CA MET A 348 -12.01 6.51 -12.25
C MET A 348 -12.38 5.17 -12.89
N LYS A 349 -13.62 4.68 -12.72
CA LYS A 349 -14.09 3.44 -13.34
C LYS A 349 -14.18 3.58 -14.86
N ASP A 350 -14.66 4.72 -15.34
CA ASP A 350 -14.77 4.99 -16.77
C ASP A 350 -13.40 5.13 -17.41
N TYR A 351 -12.48 5.86 -16.78
CA TYR A 351 -11.08 5.91 -17.20
C TYR A 351 -10.43 4.51 -17.28
N GLN A 352 -10.70 3.64 -16.30
CA GLN A 352 -10.22 2.25 -16.35
C GLN A 352 -10.85 1.44 -17.48
N ARG A 353 -12.11 1.71 -17.83
CA ARG A 353 -12.80 1.07 -18.96
C ARG A 353 -12.19 1.50 -20.28
N GLU A 354 -11.96 2.80 -20.46
CA GLU A 354 -11.30 3.36 -21.64
C GLU A 354 -9.88 2.81 -21.80
N LEU A 355 -9.09 2.73 -20.72
CA LEU A 355 -7.76 2.12 -20.77
C LEU A 355 -7.81 0.64 -21.18
N LYS A 356 -8.83 -0.11 -20.75
CA LYS A 356 -9.01 -1.50 -21.19
C LYS A 356 -9.37 -1.57 -22.66
N GLU A 357 -10.26 -0.71 -23.13
CA GLU A 357 -10.65 -0.65 -24.55
C GLU A 357 -9.47 -0.26 -25.44
N ILE A 358 -8.69 0.75 -25.05
CA ILE A 358 -7.48 1.14 -25.78
C ILE A 358 -6.53 -0.05 -25.86
N LYS A 359 -6.31 -0.75 -24.74
CA LYS A 359 -5.47 -1.95 -24.72
C LYS A 359 -6.00 -3.03 -25.66
N THR A 360 -7.29 -3.36 -25.63
CA THR A 360 -7.86 -4.39 -26.51
C THR A 360 -7.74 -4.00 -27.98
N ARG A 361 -8.00 -2.74 -28.34
CA ARG A 361 -7.84 -2.23 -29.72
C ARG A 361 -6.39 -2.31 -30.18
N VAL A 362 -5.45 -1.93 -29.33
CA VAL A 362 -4.01 -1.99 -29.63
C VAL A 362 -3.54 -3.43 -29.77
N THR A 363 -4.01 -4.35 -28.93
CA THR A 363 -3.63 -5.78 -29.02
C THR A 363 -4.31 -6.50 -30.18
N ALA A 364 -5.53 -6.12 -30.57
CA ALA A 364 -6.26 -6.73 -31.67
C ALA A 364 -5.70 -6.30 -33.04
N ARG A 365 -5.02 -5.17 -33.11
CA ARG A 365 -4.41 -4.68 -34.35
C ARG A 365 -3.14 -5.50 -34.63
N PRO A 366 -3.08 -6.27 -35.74
CA PRO A 366 -1.90 -7.06 -36.08
C PRO A 366 -0.71 -6.13 -36.34
N HIS A 367 0.47 -6.54 -35.88
CA HIS A 367 1.69 -5.77 -36.04
C HIS A 367 2.08 -5.65 -37.53
N LEU A 368 2.84 -4.62 -37.90
CA LEU A 368 3.25 -4.43 -39.31
C LEU A 368 4.03 -5.64 -39.85
N SER A 369 4.91 -6.21 -39.02
CA SER A 369 5.66 -7.43 -39.35
C SER A 369 4.72 -8.62 -39.58
N GLU A 370 3.68 -8.77 -38.76
CA GLU A 370 2.66 -9.80 -38.91
C GLU A 370 1.84 -9.58 -40.20
N GLN A 371 1.43 -8.34 -40.49
CA GLN A 371 0.72 -8.00 -41.73
C GLN A 371 1.56 -8.29 -42.97
N VAL A 372 2.85 -7.95 -42.94
CA VAL A 372 3.80 -8.25 -44.03
C VAL A 372 3.98 -9.76 -44.16
N SER A 373 4.12 -10.50 -43.06
CA SER A 373 4.21 -11.96 -43.07
C SER A 373 2.95 -12.61 -43.63
N GLN A 374 1.76 -12.12 -43.28
CA GLN A 374 0.49 -12.60 -43.82
C GLN A 374 0.37 -12.33 -45.32
N LYS A 375 0.74 -11.13 -45.79
CA LYS A 375 0.76 -10.80 -47.23
C LYS A 375 1.78 -11.66 -47.98
N ASN A 376 2.99 -11.82 -47.46
CA ASN A 376 4.02 -12.66 -48.07
C ASN A 376 3.59 -14.12 -48.12
N ALA A 377 2.95 -14.64 -47.07
CA ALA A 377 2.41 -15.99 -47.05
C ALA A 377 1.30 -16.17 -48.10
N LYS A 378 0.35 -15.23 -48.20
CA LYS A 378 -0.69 -15.23 -49.24
C LYS A 378 -0.08 -15.22 -50.64
N ASN A 379 0.84 -14.29 -50.90
CA ASN A 379 1.52 -14.20 -52.19
C ASN A 379 2.31 -15.47 -52.52
N ASN A 380 2.98 -16.11 -51.54
CA ASN A 380 3.70 -17.36 -51.76
C ASN A 380 2.76 -18.50 -52.13
N VAL A 381 1.62 -18.63 -51.44
CA VAL A 381 0.59 -19.62 -51.77
C VAL A 381 0.00 -19.37 -53.15
N GLU A 382 -0.32 -18.11 -53.48
CA GLU A 382 -0.79 -17.72 -54.82
C GLU A 382 0.25 -18.04 -55.90
N CYS A 383 1.52 -17.71 -55.69
CA CYS A 383 2.59 -18.04 -56.64
C CYS A 383 2.74 -19.56 -56.81
N ARG A 384 2.68 -20.33 -55.72
CA ARG A 384 2.71 -21.80 -55.80
C ARG A 384 1.52 -22.32 -56.60
N TYR A 385 0.32 -21.80 -56.35
CA TYR A 385 -0.88 -22.13 -57.10
C TYR A 385 -0.74 -21.82 -58.60
N ARG A 386 -0.28 -20.61 -58.96
CA ARG A 386 -0.01 -20.22 -60.35
C ARG A 386 0.95 -21.19 -61.02
N ASN A 387 2.10 -21.43 -60.38
CA ASN A 387 3.14 -22.31 -60.90
C ASN A 387 2.62 -23.76 -61.08
N THR A 388 1.77 -24.26 -60.17
CA THR A 388 1.19 -25.60 -60.31
C THR A 388 0.19 -25.68 -61.47
N LEU A 389 -0.57 -24.61 -61.74
CA LEU A 389 -1.48 -24.56 -62.88
C LEU A 389 -0.72 -24.46 -64.20
N GLU A 390 0.33 -23.63 -64.26
CA GLU A 390 1.22 -23.52 -65.41
C GLU A 390 1.91 -24.85 -65.72
N GLN A 391 2.40 -25.57 -64.71
CA GLN A 391 2.97 -26.93 -64.87
C GLN A 391 1.95 -27.95 -65.39
N ALA A 392 0.66 -27.78 -65.05
CA ALA A 392 -0.43 -28.59 -65.56
C ALA A 392 -0.98 -28.11 -66.92
N GLY A 393 -0.47 -27.00 -67.46
CA GLY A 393 -0.94 -26.41 -68.72
C GLY A 393 -2.33 -25.79 -68.66
N LEU A 394 -2.80 -25.40 -67.47
CA LEU A 394 -4.14 -24.85 -67.23
C LEU A 394 -4.06 -23.35 -66.92
N ASP A 395 -5.01 -22.56 -67.43
CA ASP A 395 -5.12 -21.13 -67.14
C ASP A 395 -5.96 -20.85 -65.87
N GLU A 396 -5.59 -19.82 -65.09
CA GLU A 396 -6.30 -19.45 -63.85
C GLU A 396 -7.77 -19.11 -64.11
N ASN A 397 -8.04 -18.44 -65.24
CA ASN A 397 -9.40 -18.03 -65.63
C ASN A 397 -10.26 -19.25 -66.00
N PHE A 398 -9.65 -20.30 -66.55
CA PHE A 398 -10.34 -21.54 -66.87
C PHE A 398 -10.77 -22.29 -65.61
N VAL A 399 -9.89 -22.38 -64.60
CA VAL A 399 -10.22 -23.00 -63.31
C VAL A 399 -11.29 -22.19 -62.56
N ARG A 400 -11.19 -20.85 -62.57
CA ARG A 400 -12.20 -19.97 -61.95
C ARG A 400 -13.58 -20.11 -62.59
N SER A 401 -13.67 -20.05 -63.91
CA SER A 401 -14.96 -20.18 -64.63
C SER A 401 -15.60 -21.56 -64.45
N LYS A 402 -14.81 -22.64 -64.46
CA LYS A 402 -15.31 -23.99 -64.19
C LYS A 402 -15.71 -24.19 -62.73
N GLY A 403 -14.96 -23.61 -61.79
CA GLY A 403 -15.30 -23.63 -60.36
C GLY A 403 -16.59 -22.87 -60.03
N GLU A 404 -16.81 -21.71 -60.65
CA GLU A 404 -18.04 -20.92 -60.52
C GLU A 404 -19.26 -21.66 -61.09
N THR A 405 -19.13 -22.33 -62.23
CA THR A 405 -20.22 -23.17 -62.77
C THR A 405 -20.57 -24.35 -61.86
N TYR A 406 -19.59 -24.94 -61.16
CA TYR A 406 -19.82 -26.06 -60.25
C TYR A 406 -20.48 -25.62 -58.93
N LEU A 407 -20.10 -24.45 -58.40
CA LEU A 407 -20.73 -23.85 -57.22
C LEU A 407 -22.18 -23.42 -57.49
N ALA A 408 -22.47 -22.85 -58.67
CA ALA A 408 -23.83 -22.51 -59.07
C ALA A 408 -24.73 -23.76 -59.15
N ILE A 409 -24.24 -24.85 -59.74
CA ILE A 409 -24.98 -26.12 -59.85
C ILE A 409 -25.18 -26.78 -58.47
N HIS A 410 -24.26 -26.60 -57.52
CA HIS A 410 -24.37 -27.21 -56.19
C HIS A 410 -25.35 -26.47 -55.26
N VAL A 411 -25.41 -25.13 -55.33
CA VAL A 411 -26.38 -24.32 -54.57
C VAL A 411 -27.82 -24.57 -55.04
N ASP A 412 -28.03 -24.86 -56.33
CA ASP A 412 -29.35 -25.22 -56.86
C ASP A 412 -29.81 -26.63 -56.45
N ASN A 413 -28.89 -27.56 -56.19
CA ASN A 413 -29.22 -28.92 -55.71
C ASN A 413 -29.50 -28.95 -54.19
N ASP A 414 -28.79 -28.17 -53.38
CA ASP A 414 -29.02 -28.08 -51.92
C ASP A 414 -30.34 -27.39 -51.53
N CYS A 415 -30.94 -26.66 -52.48
CA CYS A 415 -32.26 -26.03 -52.33
C CYS A 415 -33.40 -26.97 -52.77
N ALA A 416 -33.13 -27.97 -53.62
CA ALA A 416 -34.10 -28.96 -54.07
C ALA A 416 -34.31 -30.12 -53.08
N GLU A 417 -33.28 -30.56 -52.35
CA GLU A 417 -33.38 -31.67 -51.39
C GLU A 417 -34.10 -31.32 -50.08
N ARG A 418 -34.21 -30.03 -49.71
CA ARG A 418 -34.92 -29.59 -48.49
C ARG A 418 -36.45 -29.45 -48.66
N GLY A 419 -36.98 -29.66 -49.87
CA GLY A 419 -38.41 -29.55 -50.18
C GLY A 419 -39.21 -30.85 -50.16
N SER A 420 -38.59 -32.03 -50.01
CA SER A 420 -39.27 -33.33 -50.16
C SER A 420 -39.45 -34.13 -48.85
N LEU A 421 -39.32 -33.48 -47.69
CA LEU A 421 -39.53 -34.09 -46.36
C LEU A 421 -40.57 -33.31 -45.55
N GLN A 422 -41.70 -32.99 -46.19
CA GLN A 422 -42.96 -32.67 -45.51
C GLN A 422 -44.12 -33.28 -46.32
N HIS A 423 -44.35 -34.58 -46.15
CA HIS A 423 -45.67 -35.19 -46.17
C HIS A 423 -45.69 -36.47 -45.35
#